data_AF-A0A1C5GEB9-F1
#
_entry.id   AF-A0A1C5GEB9-F1
#
_cell.length_a   1.000
_cell.length_b   1.000
_cell.length_c   1.000
_cell.angle_alpha   90.00
_cell.angle_beta   90.00
_cell.angle_gamma   90.00
#
_symmetry.space_group_name_H-M   'P 1'
#
loop_
_entity.id
_entity.type
_entity.pdbx_description
1 polymer ?
#
loop_
_entity_poly.entity_id
_entity_poly.type
_entity_poly.pdbx_seq_one_letter_code
_entity_poly.pdbx_strand_id
1 'polypeptide(L)'
;MSSTTTRTVRPRTHRGVREPSGEVLREIPMPPYVTVEDAQFAVRAVVVHAPRLWSGGTICRNDASPHPCRLHRWGTRVLTQRGLRPAEIAALIERGDPAAELPHRPGA
;
A
#
# COMPACT_ATOMS: atom_id res chain seq x y z
N MET A 1 29.55 -30.73 53.08
CA MET A 1 28.95 -31.53 51.99
C MET A 1 27.70 -30.77 51.54
N SER A 2 27.86 -29.76 50.69
CA SER A 2 27.77 -29.81 49.21
C SER A 2 26.37 -30.11 48.70
N SER A 3 25.71 -29.10 48.12
CA SER A 3 24.79 -29.23 46.98
C SER A 3 24.54 -27.85 46.38
N THR A 4 25.30 -27.52 45.34
CA THR A 4 25.15 -26.30 44.53
C THR A 4 24.17 -26.57 43.41
N THR A 5 23.06 -25.83 43.35
CA THR A 5 22.11 -25.91 42.23
C THR A 5 22.38 -24.77 41.26
N THR A 6 23.00 -25.07 40.12
CA THR A 6 23.14 -24.12 39.00
C THR A 6 22.04 -24.36 37.98
N ARG A 7 20.96 -23.58 38.06
CA ARG A 7 19.90 -23.56 37.05
C ARG A 7 20.28 -22.59 35.95
N THR A 8 20.97 -23.07 34.91
CA THR A 8 21.30 -22.27 33.73
C THR A 8 20.03 -22.01 32.91
N VAL A 9 19.51 -20.79 32.99
CA VAL A 9 18.48 -20.29 32.07
C VAL A 9 19.16 -19.97 30.74
N ARG A 10 18.91 -20.78 29.72
CA ARG A 10 19.38 -20.53 28.36
C ARG A 10 18.56 -19.37 27.77
N PRO A 11 19.19 -18.28 27.27
CA PRO A 11 18.44 -17.22 26.60
C PRO A 11 17.80 -17.81 25.35
N ARG A 12 16.47 -17.70 25.23
CA ARG A 12 15.79 -17.84 23.94
C ARG A 12 16.31 -16.70 23.08
N THR A 13 17.17 -17.02 22.11
CA THR A 13 17.49 -16.10 21.03
C THR A 13 16.17 -15.73 20.37
N HIS A 14 15.74 -14.49 20.58
CA HIS A 14 14.60 -13.94 19.89
C HIS A 14 14.88 -14.09 18.40
N ARG A 15 14.05 -14.94 17.78
CA ARG A 15 13.32 -14.69 16.55
C ARG A 15 14.15 -13.89 15.54
N GLY A 16 14.66 -14.62 14.55
CA GLY A 16 15.41 -14.08 13.42
C GLY A 16 14.96 -12.67 13.08
N VAL A 17 15.92 -11.74 13.16
CA VAL A 17 15.83 -10.47 12.45
C VAL A 17 15.52 -10.88 11.02
N ARG A 18 14.26 -10.74 10.64
CA ARG A 18 13.88 -10.73 9.24
C ARG A 18 14.59 -9.47 8.74
N GLU A 19 15.77 -9.67 8.16
CA GLU A 19 16.46 -8.66 7.37
C GLU A 19 15.36 -7.89 6.63
N PRO A 20 15.24 -6.56 6.82
CA PRO A 20 14.37 -5.83 5.93
C PRO A 20 14.88 -6.20 4.55
N SER A 21 14.03 -6.81 3.73
CA SER A 21 14.32 -7.01 2.32
C SER A 21 14.38 -5.61 1.72
N GLY A 22 15.49 -4.92 2.01
CA GLY A 22 15.69 -3.49 1.90
C GLY A 22 16.08 -3.12 0.49
N GLU A 23 15.55 -3.85 -0.49
CA GLU A 23 15.46 -3.32 -1.81
C GLU A 23 14.40 -2.23 -1.76
N VAL A 24 14.86 -0.98 -1.73
CA VAL A 24 13.99 0.18 -1.91
C VAL A 24 13.45 0.09 -3.33
N LEU A 25 12.30 -0.57 -3.47
CA LEU A 25 11.63 -0.69 -4.75
C LEU A 25 11.32 0.72 -5.25
N ARG A 26 11.88 1.09 -6.41
CA ARG A 26 11.71 2.41 -7.03
C ARG A 26 10.24 2.70 -7.31
N GLU A 27 9.82 3.95 -7.40
CA GLU A 27 8.44 4.28 -7.81
C GLU A 27 8.03 3.62 -9.13
N ILE A 28 6.75 3.30 -9.27
CA ILE A 28 6.21 2.77 -10.53
C ILE A 28 6.23 3.91 -11.55
N PRO A 29 6.83 3.73 -12.74
CA PRO A 29 6.88 4.76 -13.75
C PRO A 29 5.47 5.09 -14.26
N MET A 30 5.26 6.36 -14.61
CA MET A 30 4.03 6.76 -15.30
C MET A 30 4.12 6.35 -16.77
N PRO A 31 3.03 5.84 -17.37
CA PRO A 31 2.99 5.66 -18.81
C PRO A 31 3.09 7.03 -19.51
N PRO A 32 3.63 7.10 -20.74
CA PRO A 32 3.73 8.36 -21.49
C PRO A 32 2.35 8.97 -21.79
N TYR A 33 1.32 8.13 -21.90
CA TYR A 33 -0.09 8.52 -22.04
C TYR A 33 -0.94 7.60 -21.17
N VAL A 34 -1.97 8.14 -20.52
CA VAL A 34 -2.85 7.34 -19.64
C VAL A 34 -4.05 6.82 -20.43
N THR A 35 -4.11 5.51 -20.60
CA THR A 35 -5.20 4.80 -21.28
C THR A 35 -6.41 4.56 -20.35
N VAL A 36 -7.51 4.08 -20.92
CA VAL A 36 -8.71 3.73 -20.12
C VAL A 36 -8.41 2.53 -19.23
N GLU A 37 -7.62 1.59 -19.74
CA GLU A 37 -7.17 0.42 -18.99
C GLU A 37 -6.27 0.82 -17.80
N ASP A 38 -5.33 1.75 -18.01
CA ASP A 38 -4.52 2.30 -16.92
C ASP A 38 -5.40 2.90 -15.81
N ALA A 39 -6.47 3.59 -16.19
CA ALA A 39 -7.40 4.19 -15.25
C ALA A 39 -8.16 3.13 -14.44
N GLN A 40 -8.54 2.01 -15.06
CA GLN A 40 -9.15 0.87 -14.35
C GLN A 40 -8.17 0.22 -13.37
N PHE A 41 -6.91 0.03 -13.78
CA PHE A 41 -5.87 -0.44 -12.86
C PHE A 41 -5.61 0.55 -11.72
N ALA A 42 -5.70 1.85 -11.99
CA ALA A 42 -5.53 2.89 -10.99
C ALA A 42 -6.67 2.92 -9.96
N VAL A 43 -7.92 2.70 -10.38
CA VAL A 43 -9.06 2.49 -9.46
C VAL A 43 -8.77 1.31 -8.53
N ARG A 44 -8.39 0.16 -9.09
CA ARG A 44 -8.03 -1.01 -8.27
C ARG A 44 -6.87 -0.70 -7.34
N ALA A 45 -5.84 0.03 -7.79
CA ALA A 45 -4.69 0.37 -6.98
C ALA A 45 -5.07 1.23 -5.77
N VAL A 46 -5.87 2.30 -5.94
CA VAL A 46 -6.24 3.16 -4.79
C VAL A 46 -7.21 2.46 -3.83
N VAL A 47 -8.14 1.65 -4.36
CA VAL A 47 -9.15 0.94 -3.56
C VAL A 47 -8.53 -0.23 -2.80
N VAL A 48 -7.76 -1.12 -3.45
CA VAL A 48 -7.16 -2.29 -2.79
C VAL A 48 -6.08 -1.85 -1.79
N HIS A 49 -5.32 -0.83 -2.13
CA HIS A 49 -4.24 -0.28 -1.29
C HIS A 49 -4.69 0.91 -0.43
N ALA A 50 -5.98 0.93 -0.06
CA ALA A 50 -6.54 1.91 0.86
C ALA A 50 -5.79 1.94 2.21
N PRO A 51 -5.78 3.10 2.91
CA PRO A 51 -5.23 3.20 4.24
C PRO A 51 -5.99 2.30 5.23
N ARG A 52 -5.27 1.68 6.16
CA ARG A 52 -5.82 1.10 7.39
C ARG A 52 -5.05 1.61 8.60
N LEU A 53 -5.77 1.86 9.69
CA LEU A 53 -5.14 2.19 10.98
C LEU A 53 -4.52 0.93 11.59
N TRP A 54 -3.33 1.08 12.16
CA TRP A 54 -2.61 0.04 12.88
C TRP A 54 -1.88 0.66 14.09
N SER A 55 -1.49 -0.17 15.05
CA SER A 55 -0.67 0.26 16.18
C SER A 55 0.66 0.83 15.66
N GLY A 56 0.81 2.15 15.68
CA GLY A 56 2.01 2.85 15.20
C GLY A 56 1.84 3.62 13.88
N GLY A 57 0.63 3.69 13.31
CA GLY A 57 0.34 4.60 12.19
C GLY A 57 -0.59 4.03 11.13
N THR A 58 -0.61 4.69 9.97
CA THR A 58 -1.43 4.29 8.82
C THR A 58 -0.60 3.42 7.86
N ILE A 59 -1.10 2.22 7.58
CA ILE A 59 -0.46 1.28 6.66
C ILE A 59 -1.37 0.94 5.49
N CYS A 60 -0.80 0.52 4.38
CA CYS A 60 -1.56 0.01 3.25
C CYS A 60 -2.26 -1.28 3.67
N ARG A 61 -3.57 -1.38 3.42
CA ARG A 61 -4.37 -2.56 3.79
C ARG A 61 -3.86 -3.86 3.16
N ASN A 62 -3.42 -3.80 1.90
CA ASN A 62 -2.93 -4.96 1.16
C ASN A 62 -1.47 -5.30 1.47
N ASP A 63 -0.57 -4.33 1.27
CA ASP A 63 0.88 -4.58 1.34
C ASP A 63 1.46 -4.56 2.77
N ALA A 64 0.70 -4.06 3.74
CA ALA A 64 1.17 -3.77 5.11
C ALA A 64 2.41 -2.84 5.20
N SER A 65 2.75 -2.15 4.12
CA SER A 65 3.77 -1.10 4.07
C SER A 65 3.21 0.25 4.57
N PRO A 66 4.07 1.24 4.94
CA PRO A 66 3.60 2.58 5.26
C PRO A 66 2.72 3.17 4.16
N HIS A 67 1.57 3.72 4.54
CA HIS A 67 0.65 4.33 3.59
C HIS A 67 1.01 5.82 3.36
N PRO A 68 0.96 6.33 2.11
CA PRO A 68 0.56 5.62 0.89
C PRO A 68 1.64 4.68 0.39
N CYS A 69 1.30 3.48 -0.08
CA CYS A 69 2.27 2.58 -0.72
C CYS A 69 2.49 2.95 -2.19
N ARG A 70 3.47 2.31 -2.86
CA ARG A 70 3.83 2.59 -4.27
C ARG A 70 2.65 2.48 -5.23
N LEU A 71 1.84 1.43 -5.11
CA LEU A 71 0.67 1.23 -5.97
C LEU A 71 -0.40 2.29 -5.71
N HIS A 72 -0.64 2.66 -4.44
CA HIS A 72 -1.57 3.74 -4.11
C HIS A 72 -1.12 5.09 -4.69
N ARG A 73 0.18 5.40 -4.57
CA ARG A 73 0.77 6.62 -5.16
C ARG A 73 0.64 6.64 -6.68
N TRP A 74 0.96 5.54 -7.34
CA TRP A 74 0.82 5.42 -8.79
C TRP A 74 -0.64 5.60 -9.23
N GLY A 75 -1.58 4.89 -8.60
CA GLY A 75 -3.01 4.99 -8.92
C GLY A 75 -3.53 6.42 -8.75
N THR A 76 -3.15 7.09 -7.67
CA THR A 76 -3.52 8.50 -7.43
C THR A 76 -3.03 9.41 -8.55
N ARG A 77 -1.77 9.24 -9.01
CA ARG A 77 -1.19 10.03 -10.11
C ARG A 77 -1.91 9.80 -11.44
N VAL A 78 -2.20 8.53 -11.77
CA VAL A 78 -2.92 8.14 -12.98
C VAL A 78 -4.34 8.73 -13.00
N LEU A 79 -5.08 8.62 -11.90
CA LEU A 79 -6.43 9.18 -11.79
C LEU A 79 -6.42 10.71 -11.85
N THR A 80 -5.44 11.36 -11.21
CA THR A 80 -5.26 12.81 -11.28
C THR A 80 -4.97 13.26 -12.72
N GLN A 81 -4.13 12.52 -13.46
CA GLN A 81 -3.86 12.82 -14.87
C GLN A 81 -5.08 12.60 -15.78
N ARG A 82 -6.02 11.72 -15.38
CA ARG A 82 -7.37 11.62 -15.99
C ARG A 82 -8.34 12.72 -15.56
N GLY A 83 -7.88 13.68 -14.76
CA GLY A 83 -8.66 14.83 -14.31
C GLY A 83 -9.57 14.55 -13.12
N LEU A 84 -9.39 13.44 -12.39
CA LEU A 84 -10.11 13.23 -11.14
C LEU A 84 -9.57 14.16 -10.06
N ARG A 85 -10.49 14.77 -9.32
CA ARG A 85 -10.18 15.59 -8.15
C ARG A 85 -9.89 14.70 -6.94
N PRO A 86 -9.10 15.16 -5.96
CA PRO A 86 -8.83 14.39 -4.74
C PRO A 86 -10.07 13.88 -4.03
N ALA A 87 -11.15 14.67 -3.98
CA ALA A 87 -12.42 14.26 -3.39
C ALA A 87 -13.10 13.11 -4.16
N GLU A 88 -12.97 13.06 -5.49
CA GLU A 88 -13.50 11.97 -6.32
C GLU A 88 -12.70 10.69 -6.07
N ILE A 89 -11.38 10.79 -5.92
CA ILE A 89 -10.51 9.65 -5.58
C ILE A 89 -10.83 9.14 -4.16
N ALA A 90 -11.03 10.04 -3.19
CA ALA A 90 -11.44 9.68 -1.84
C ALA A 90 -12.78 8.91 -1.85
N ALA A 91 -13.76 9.38 -2.62
CA ALA A 91 -15.04 8.70 -2.77
C ALA A 91 -14.91 7.29 -3.38
N LEU A 92 -13.96 7.06 -4.30
CA LEU A 92 -13.65 5.71 -4.80
C LEU A 92 -13.14 4.80 -3.67
N ILE A 93 -12.20 5.31 -2.87
CA ILE A 93 -11.59 4.59 -1.74
C ILE A 93 -12.64 4.23 -0.69
N GLU A 94 -13.51 5.19 -0.34
CA GLU A 94 -14.61 5.02 0.61
C GLU A 94 -15.65 4.01 0.10
N ARG A 95 -16.00 4.08 -1.19
CA ARG A 95 -16.92 3.10 -1.81
C ARG A 95 -16.36 1.68 -1.77
N GLY A 96 -15.05 1.52 -1.88
CA GLY A 96 -14.38 0.23 -1.71
C GLY A 96 -14.56 -0.77 -2.86
N ASP A 97 -15.11 -0.34 -4.00
CA ASP A 97 -15.29 -1.18 -5.19
C ASP A 97 -14.11 -1.03 -6.17
N PRO A 98 -13.24 -2.05 -6.32
CA PRO A 98 -12.09 -1.98 -7.21
C PRO A 98 -12.45 -2.18 -8.69
N ALA A 99 -13.69 -2.57 -9.00
CA ALA A 99 -14.19 -2.72 -10.37
C ALA A 99 -15.01 -1.50 -10.82
N ALA A 100 -15.11 -0.47 -9.96
CA ALA A 100 -15.85 0.74 -10.25
C ALA A 100 -15.42 1.39 -11.58
N GLU A 101 -16.39 1.58 -12.46
CA GLU A 101 -16.17 2.33 -13.68
C GLU A 101 -16.01 3.82 -13.39
N LEU A 102 -15.05 4.44 -14.08
CA LEU A 102 -14.90 5.89 -14.06
C LEU A 102 -15.87 6.50 -15.06
N PRO A 103 -16.50 7.64 -14.73
CA PRO A 103 -17.33 8.35 -15.69
C PRO A 103 -16.49 8.70 -16.92
N HIS A 104 -16.98 8.33 -18.10
CA HIS A 104 -16.37 8.72 -19.35
C HIS A 104 -16.47 10.24 -19.49
N ARG A 105 -15.34 10.94 -19.52
CA ARG A 105 -15.28 12.35 -19.89
C ARG A 105 -14.77 12.42 -21.33
N PRO A 106 -15.64 12.70 -22.33
CA PRO A 106 -15.19 12.95 -23.68
C PRO A 106 -14.35 14.24 -23.71
N GLY A 107 -13.17 14.20 -24.32
CA GLY A 107 -12.41 15.41 -24.70
C GLY A 107 -11.23 15.81 -23.80
N ALA A 108 -10.50 14.84 -23.21
CA ALA A 108 -9.14 15.09 -22.70
C ALA A 108 -8.09 14.73 -23.75
#